data_AF-A0A7Y6A5R4-F1
#
_entry.id   AF-A0A7Y6A5R4-F1
#
_cell.length_a   1.000
_cell.length_b   1.000
_cell.length_c   1.000
_cell.angle_alpha   90.00
_cell.angle_beta   90.00
_cell.angle_gamma   90.00
#
_symmetry.space_group_name_H-M   'P 1'
#
loop_
_entity.id
_entity.type
_entity.pdbx_description
1 polymer ?
#
loop_
_entity_poly.entity_id
_entity_poly.type
_entity_poly.pdbx_seq_one_letter_code
_entity_poly.pdbx_strand_id
1 'polypeptide(L)'
;LIELMADQMTGEIDVEGVPSGDWRADLTHFAHELRAMWLRHPWIATARRPRPTFGPRQLHVIERVVAILDPYVGADENFSLIAMLNNYVESTARDEAGWLQEARDSGLTESQWTARNSAYFQHIMASGDYPVFTKLVTQAHQPHLPRDAQFHHGLTRTLDYIAAALPTKD
;
A
#
# COMPACT_ATOMS: atom_id res chain seq x y z
N LEU A 1 -7.67 16.38 18.37
CA LEU A 1 -7.29 17.05 17.10
C LEU A 1 -6.76 16.04 16.09
N ILE A 2 -5.69 15.27 16.39
CA ILE A 2 -5.16 14.24 15.46
C ILE A 2 -6.23 13.22 15.03
N GLU A 3 -7.07 12.76 15.96
CA GLU A 3 -8.16 11.81 15.65
C GLU A 3 -9.23 12.40 14.70
N LEU A 4 -9.56 13.68 14.84
CA LEU A 4 -10.50 14.37 13.95
C LEU A 4 -9.89 14.62 12.57
N MET A 5 -8.59 14.92 12.52
CA MET A 5 -7.85 15.04 11.26
C MET A 5 -7.79 13.68 10.55
N ALA A 6 -7.54 12.58 11.28
CA ALA A 6 -7.57 11.22 10.75
C ALA A 6 -8.93 10.86 10.14
N ASP A 7 -10.05 11.12 10.84
CA ASP A 7 -11.38 10.86 10.31
C ASP A 7 -11.70 11.74 9.09
N GLN A 8 -11.33 13.02 9.13
CA GLN A 8 -11.54 13.93 8.00
C GLN A 8 -10.82 13.48 6.73
N MET A 9 -9.55 13.07 6.83
CA MET A 9 -8.79 12.54 5.69
C MET A 9 -9.36 11.23 5.17
N THR A 10 -9.84 10.36 6.08
CA THR A 10 -10.48 9.09 5.69
C THR A 10 -11.73 9.35 4.84
N GLY A 11 -12.43 10.47 5.05
CA GLY A 11 -13.54 10.88 4.20
C GLY A 11 -13.15 11.38 2.81
N GLU A 12 -11.86 11.42 2.47
CA GLU A 12 -11.36 11.70 1.12
C GLU A 12 -11.19 10.42 0.28
N ILE A 13 -11.41 9.24 0.88
CA ILE A 13 -11.44 7.96 0.17
C ILE A 13 -12.82 7.85 -0.48
N ASP A 14 -12.85 7.90 -1.81
CA ASP A 14 -14.09 7.68 -2.52
C ASP A 14 -14.53 6.21 -2.39
N VAL A 15 -15.77 6.02 -1.96
CA VAL A 15 -16.45 4.73 -1.86
C VAL A 15 -17.86 4.80 -2.45
N GLU A 16 -18.13 5.82 -3.27
CA GLU A 16 -19.40 5.95 -3.98
C GLU A 16 -19.56 4.78 -4.97
N GLY A 17 -20.76 4.19 -4.98
CA GLY A 17 -21.06 3.03 -5.84
C GLY A 17 -20.45 1.71 -5.37
N VAL A 18 -19.72 1.67 -4.24
CA VAL A 18 -19.20 0.44 -3.63
C VAL A 18 -20.22 -0.12 -2.61
N PRO A 19 -20.47 -1.44 -2.57
CA PRO A 19 -20.01 -2.45 -3.53
C PRO A 19 -20.77 -2.39 -4.87
N SER A 20 -20.05 -2.57 -5.98
CA SER A 20 -20.61 -2.63 -7.33
C SER A 20 -21.05 -4.04 -7.75
N GLY A 21 -20.56 -5.06 -7.03
CA GLY A 21 -20.74 -6.47 -7.35
C GLY A 21 -19.55 -7.12 -8.06
N ASP A 22 -18.55 -6.34 -8.49
CA ASP A 22 -17.23 -6.83 -8.88
C ASP A 22 -16.24 -6.55 -7.75
N TRP A 23 -16.05 -7.56 -6.88
CA TRP A 23 -15.20 -7.43 -5.70
C TRP A 23 -13.76 -7.02 -6.05
N ARG A 24 -13.25 -7.46 -7.20
CA ARG A 24 -11.86 -7.18 -7.58
C ARG A 24 -11.71 -5.74 -8.05
N ALA A 25 -12.69 -5.24 -8.81
CA ALA A 25 -12.75 -3.84 -9.20
C ALA A 25 -12.92 -2.93 -7.96
N ASP A 26 -13.82 -3.28 -7.04
CA ASP A 26 -14.09 -2.48 -5.84
C ASP A 26 -12.87 -2.39 -4.92
N LEU A 27 -12.19 -3.52 -4.63
CA LEU A 27 -10.97 -3.51 -3.82
C LEU A 27 -9.79 -2.83 -4.52
N THR A 28 -9.72 -2.89 -5.85
CA THR A 28 -8.73 -2.13 -6.63
C THR A 28 -8.96 -0.64 -6.48
N HIS A 29 -10.20 -0.18 -6.67
CA HIS A 29 -10.57 1.23 -6.50
C HIS A 29 -10.25 1.73 -5.09
N PHE A 30 -10.69 1.00 -4.06
CA PHE A 30 -10.39 1.32 -2.67
C PHE A 30 -8.88 1.42 -2.40
N ALA A 31 -8.08 0.48 -2.90
CA ALA A 31 -6.64 0.49 -2.71
C ALA A 31 -5.96 1.74 -3.33
N HIS A 32 -6.43 2.17 -4.50
CA HIS A 32 -5.94 3.39 -5.14
C HIS A 32 -6.34 4.65 -4.37
N GLU A 33 -7.60 4.76 -3.92
CA GLU A 33 -8.08 5.88 -3.12
C GLU A 33 -7.35 5.98 -1.77
N LEU A 34 -7.13 4.84 -1.11
CA LEU A 34 -6.36 4.77 0.13
C LEU A 34 -4.92 5.23 -0.08
N ARG A 35 -4.22 4.73 -1.12
CA ARG A 35 -2.87 5.19 -1.46
C ARG A 35 -2.84 6.69 -1.74
N ALA A 36 -3.79 7.20 -2.53
CA ALA A 36 -3.88 8.62 -2.86
C ALA A 36 -4.11 9.50 -1.62
N MET A 37 -4.93 9.05 -0.66
CA MET A 37 -5.10 9.73 0.63
C MET A 37 -3.78 9.78 1.41
N TRP A 38 -3.06 8.65 1.53
CA TRP A 38 -1.77 8.62 2.22
C TRP A 38 -0.72 9.54 1.58
N LEU A 39 -0.65 9.59 0.24
CA LEU A 39 0.28 10.45 -0.49
C LEU A 39 -0.06 11.94 -0.41
N ARG A 40 -1.35 12.30 -0.29
CA ARG A 40 -1.79 13.68 -0.02
C ARG A 40 -1.42 14.15 1.38
N HIS A 41 -1.37 13.22 2.33
CA HIS A 41 -1.16 13.49 3.75
C HIS A 41 0.09 12.81 4.34
N PRO A 42 1.30 13.04 3.78
CA PRO A 42 2.51 12.29 4.13
C PRO A 42 2.92 12.42 5.60
N TRP A 43 2.47 13.47 6.30
CA TRP A 43 2.68 13.65 7.74
C TRP A 43 2.10 12.51 8.59
N ILE A 44 1.12 11.75 8.08
CA ILE A 44 0.52 10.63 8.80
C ILE A 44 1.43 9.40 8.85
N ALA A 45 2.43 9.29 7.95
CA ALA A 45 3.46 8.26 7.99
C ALA A 45 4.27 8.29 9.29
N THR A 46 4.48 9.48 9.85
CA THR A 46 5.27 9.71 11.06
C THR A 46 4.39 9.99 12.28
N ALA A 47 3.08 10.21 12.09
CA ALA A 47 2.15 10.40 13.18
C ALA A 47 1.97 9.11 13.99
N ARG A 48 2.24 9.18 15.29
CA ARG A 48 1.94 8.10 16.23
C ARG A 48 0.42 7.93 16.30
N ARG A 49 -0.17 6.97 15.57
CA ARG A 49 -1.61 6.65 15.65
C ARG A 49 -1.93 6.00 17.01
N PRO A 50 -2.52 6.71 17.99
CA PRO A 50 -2.84 6.11 19.26
C PRO A 50 -4.27 5.57 19.14
N ARG A 51 -4.39 4.28 18.79
CA ARG A 51 -5.65 3.49 18.66
C ARG A 51 -6.46 3.75 17.38
N PRO A 52 -7.25 2.74 16.93
CA PRO A 52 -8.24 2.94 15.87
C PRO A 52 -9.22 4.02 16.29
N THR A 53 -9.35 5.05 15.46
CA THR A 53 -10.48 5.97 15.54
C THR A 53 -11.70 5.30 14.91
N PHE A 54 -12.89 5.56 15.43
CA PHE A 54 -14.16 5.11 14.84
C PHE A 54 -15.05 6.32 14.60
N GLY A 55 -14.50 7.30 13.88
CA GLY A 55 -15.27 8.46 13.45
C GLY A 55 -16.26 8.09 12.34
N PRO A 56 -17.26 8.94 12.07
CA PRO A 56 -18.34 8.65 11.14
C PRO A 56 -17.84 8.39 9.71
N ARG A 57 -16.81 9.11 9.25
CA ARG A 57 -16.26 8.92 7.89
C ARG A 57 -15.52 7.60 7.79
N GLN A 58 -14.73 7.27 8.82
CA GLN A 58 -14.04 5.99 8.88
C GLN A 58 -15.00 4.80 8.96
N LEU A 59 -16.05 4.89 9.79
CA LEU A 59 -17.09 3.86 9.86
C LEU A 59 -17.80 3.69 8.52
N HIS A 60 -18.05 4.78 7.79
CA HIS A 60 -18.62 4.71 6.45
C HIS A 60 -17.74 3.91 5.48
N VAL A 61 -16.43 4.21 5.44
CA VAL A 61 -15.47 3.47 4.61
C VAL A 61 -15.40 2.00 5.02
N ILE A 62 -15.33 1.70 6.32
CA ILE A 62 -15.31 0.32 6.84
C ILE A 62 -16.56 -0.43 6.38
N GLU A 63 -17.75 0.14 6.56
CA GLU A 63 -19.02 -0.48 6.17
C GLU A 63 -19.01 -0.83 4.67
N ARG A 64 -18.62 0.11 3.81
CA ARG A 64 -18.59 -0.10 2.35
C ARG A 64 -17.56 -1.15 1.92
N VAL A 65 -16.36 -1.10 2.49
CA VAL A 65 -15.25 -1.98 2.08
C VAL A 65 -15.44 -3.39 2.59
N VAL A 66 -15.88 -3.57 3.84
CA VAL A 66 -16.17 -4.90 4.40
C VAL A 66 -17.35 -5.54 3.66
N ALA A 67 -18.36 -4.76 3.26
CA ALA A 67 -19.49 -5.25 2.47
C ALA A 67 -19.09 -5.83 1.10
N ILE A 68 -17.91 -5.52 0.56
CA ILE A 68 -17.42 -6.08 -0.71
C ILE A 68 -17.26 -7.60 -0.62
N LEU A 69 -16.69 -8.10 0.49
CA LEU A 69 -16.37 -9.52 0.67
C LEU A 69 -17.40 -10.29 1.49
N ASP A 70 -18.35 -9.59 2.13
CA ASP A 70 -19.39 -10.17 2.97
C ASP A 70 -20.23 -11.26 2.29
N PRO A 71 -20.58 -11.16 0.98
CA PRO A 71 -21.29 -12.23 0.29
C PRO A 71 -20.47 -13.51 0.03
N TYR A 72 -19.14 -13.46 0.21
CA TYR A 72 -18.22 -14.52 -0.21
C TYR A 72 -17.62 -15.29 0.96
N VAL A 73 -17.42 -14.65 2.11
CA VAL A 73 -16.71 -15.25 3.26
C VAL A 73 -17.32 -14.79 4.59
N GLY A 74 -17.10 -15.57 5.65
CA GLY A 74 -17.51 -15.19 7.01
C GLY A 74 -16.72 -14.00 7.57
N ALA A 75 -17.24 -13.39 8.64
CA ALA A 75 -16.70 -12.14 9.21
C ALA A 75 -15.20 -12.20 9.59
N ASP A 76 -14.73 -13.29 10.19
CA ASP A 76 -13.33 -13.43 10.61
C ASP A 76 -12.36 -13.45 9.41
N GLU A 77 -12.76 -14.13 8.34
CA GLU A 77 -11.98 -14.21 7.11
C GLU A 77 -12.04 -12.87 6.35
N ASN A 78 -13.23 -12.26 6.26
CA ASN A 78 -13.40 -10.93 5.67
C ASN A 78 -12.48 -9.90 6.36
N PHE A 79 -12.50 -9.85 7.69
CA PHE A 79 -11.62 -8.97 8.46
C PHE A 79 -10.15 -9.21 8.12
N SER A 80 -9.72 -10.47 8.07
CA SER A 80 -8.33 -10.83 7.79
C SER A 80 -7.89 -10.42 6.39
N LEU A 81 -8.73 -10.64 5.38
CA LEU A 81 -8.46 -10.30 3.98
C LEU A 81 -8.41 -8.77 3.77
N ILE A 82 -9.36 -8.03 4.34
CA ILE A 82 -9.39 -6.57 4.27
C ILE A 82 -8.22 -5.96 5.05
N ALA A 83 -7.87 -6.49 6.22
CA ALA A 83 -6.72 -6.03 6.98
C ALA A 83 -5.40 -6.25 6.21
N MET A 84 -5.26 -7.40 5.55
CA MET A 84 -4.09 -7.69 4.71
C MET A 84 -3.95 -6.70 3.55
N LEU A 85 -5.04 -6.40 2.82
CA LEU A 85 -5.04 -5.40 1.76
C LEU A 85 -4.64 -4.02 2.29
N ASN A 86 -5.26 -3.58 3.40
CA ASN A 86 -4.92 -2.31 4.04
C ASN A 86 -3.42 -2.26 4.38
N ASN A 87 -2.88 -3.27 5.05
CA ASN A 87 -1.47 -3.32 5.44
C ASN A 87 -0.52 -3.23 4.23
N TYR A 88 -0.86 -3.87 3.11
CA TYR A 88 -0.08 -3.77 1.89
C TYR A 88 -0.08 -2.33 1.34
N VAL A 89 -1.26 -1.71 1.24
CA VAL A 89 -1.39 -0.35 0.71
C VAL A 89 -0.73 0.67 1.62
N GLU A 90 -0.98 0.59 2.93
CA GLU A 90 -0.40 1.50 3.91
C GLU A 90 1.11 1.41 4.00
N SER A 91 1.68 0.20 3.97
CA SER A 91 3.14 0.04 3.99
C SER A 91 3.79 0.60 2.73
N THR A 92 3.24 0.30 1.56
CA THR A 92 3.74 0.82 0.28
C THR A 92 3.65 2.35 0.22
N ALA A 93 2.50 2.92 0.57
CA ALA A 93 2.30 4.38 0.55
C ALA A 93 3.17 5.10 1.58
N ARG A 94 3.42 4.48 2.74
CA ARG A 94 4.31 5.03 3.77
C ARG A 94 5.76 5.08 3.30
N ASP A 95 6.24 4.02 2.64
CA ASP A 95 7.59 3.99 2.09
C ASP A 95 7.75 5.06 0.99
N GLU A 96 6.76 5.20 0.11
CA GLU A 96 6.75 6.26 -0.91
C GLU A 96 6.75 7.66 -0.29
N ALA A 97 5.93 7.90 0.73
CA ALA A 97 5.90 9.17 1.46
C ALA A 97 7.23 9.46 2.16
N GLY A 98 7.89 8.44 2.71
CA GLY A 98 9.22 8.53 3.31
C GLY A 98 10.27 8.98 2.29
N TRP A 99 10.29 8.35 1.11
CA TRP A 99 11.18 8.75 0.01
C TRP A 99 10.93 10.19 -0.47
N LEU A 100 9.67 10.61 -0.58
CA LEU A 100 9.33 11.98 -0.93
C LEU A 100 9.83 12.99 0.12
N GLN A 101 9.76 12.64 1.40
CA GLN A 101 10.24 13.48 2.48
C GLN A 101 11.78 13.54 2.49
N GLU A 102 12.47 12.41 2.37
CA GLU A 102 13.94 12.38 2.27
C GLU A 102 14.45 13.15 1.06
N ALA A 103 13.76 13.08 -0.08
CA ALA A 103 14.14 13.85 -1.27
C ALA A 103 13.99 15.36 -1.05
N ARG A 104 12.96 15.80 -0.30
CA ARG A 104 12.79 17.21 0.10
C ARG A 104 13.89 17.67 1.05
N ASP A 105 14.21 16.85 2.04
CA ASP A 105 15.16 17.21 3.10
C ASP A 105 16.63 17.15 2.63
N SER A 106 16.98 16.17 1.81
CA SER A 106 18.34 15.98 1.28
C SER A 106 18.60 16.70 -0.04
N GLY A 107 17.55 17.09 -0.76
CA GLY A 107 17.62 17.63 -2.13
C GLY A 107 17.98 16.58 -3.20
N LEU A 108 18.08 15.30 -2.84
CA LEU A 108 18.41 14.21 -3.76
C LEU A 108 17.17 13.43 -4.15
N THR A 109 16.94 13.29 -5.45
CA THR A 109 15.98 12.33 -5.99
C THR A 109 16.46 10.88 -5.75
N GLU A 110 15.55 9.92 -5.81
CA GLU A 110 15.86 8.48 -5.66
C GLU A 110 16.93 8.01 -6.68
N SER A 111 16.88 8.53 -7.91
CA SER A 111 17.88 8.23 -8.94
C SER A 111 19.26 8.82 -8.60
N GLN A 112 19.31 10.03 -8.04
CA GLN A 112 20.56 10.66 -7.59
C GLN A 112 21.15 9.95 -6.36
N TRP A 113 20.29 9.51 -5.42
CA TRP A 113 20.73 8.68 -4.29
C TRP A 113 21.33 7.37 -4.79
N THR A 114 20.66 6.70 -5.72
CA THR A 114 21.16 5.45 -6.33
C THR A 114 22.49 5.68 -7.04
N ALA A 115 22.61 6.74 -7.85
CA ALA A 115 23.84 7.09 -8.54
C ALA A 115 25.00 7.36 -7.57
N ARG A 116 24.74 8.09 -6.47
CA ARG A 116 25.73 8.40 -5.43
C ARG A 116 26.22 7.14 -4.71
N ASN A 117 25.36 6.15 -4.50
CA ASN A 117 25.69 4.90 -3.80
C ASN A 117 26.18 3.78 -4.75
N SER A 118 26.23 4.01 -6.05
CA SER A 118 26.59 3.00 -7.06
C SER A 118 27.94 2.33 -6.80
N ALA A 119 28.97 3.08 -6.43
CA ALA A 119 30.30 2.54 -6.11
C ALA A 119 30.28 1.63 -4.87
N TYR A 120 29.47 1.97 -3.87
CA TYR A 120 29.29 1.14 -2.68
C TYR A 120 28.57 -0.18 -3.02
N PHE A 121 27.51 -0.13 -3.83
CA PHE A 121 26.85 -1.34 -4.33
C PHE A 121 27.78 -2.22 -5.17
N GLN A 122 28.62 -1.63 -6.03
CA GLN A 122 29.62 -2.38 -6.79
C GLN A 122 30.63 -3.07 -5.87
N HIS A 123 31.07 -2.40 -4.81
CA HIS A 123 31.97 -3.00 -3.82
C HIS A 123 31.34 -4.21 -3.11
N ILE A 124 30.08 -4.10 -2.67
CA ILE A 124 29.31 -5.21 -2.08
C ILE A 124 29.21 -6.38 -3.07
N MET A 125 28.86 -6.11 -4.32
CA MET A 125 28.70 -7.17 -5.32
C MET A 125 30.02 -7.85 -5.66
N ALA A 126 31.12 -7.10 -5.67
CA ALA A 126 32.46 -7.61 -5.96
C ALA A 126 33.07 -8.41 -4.81
N SER A 127 32.60 -8.24 -3.56
CA SER A 127 33.12 -8.98 -2.41
C SER A 127 32.82 -10.48 -2.50
N GLY A 128 31.71 -10.85 -3.14
CA GLY A 128 31.25 -12.24 -3.24
C GLY A 128 30.53 -12.77 -1.99
N ASP A 129 30.49 -12.00 -0.91
CA ASP A 129 29.89 -12.42 0.38
C ASP A 129 28.35 -12.41 0.35
N TYR A 130 27.75 -11.67 -0.60
CA TYR A 130 26.30 -11.43 -0.68
C TYR A 130 25.67 -11.90 -2.00
N PRO A 131 25.81 -13.19 -2.39
CA PRO A 131 25.41 -13.66 -3.71
C PRO A 131 23.90 -13.54 -3.99
N VAL A 132 23.05 -13.72 -2.98
CA VAL A 132 21.59 -13.57 -3.12
C VAL A 132 21.20 -12.11 -3.35
N PHE A 133 21.83 -11.17 -2.63
CA PHE A 133 21.61 -9.74 -2.83
C PHE A 133 22.07 -9.29 -4.22
N THR A 134 23.26 -9.72 -4.65
CA THR A 134 23.77 -9.47 -6.00
C THR A 134 22.80 -9.98 -7.06
N LYS A 135 22.25 -11.19 -6.90
CA LYS A 135 21.21 -11.73 -7.79
C LYS A 135 19.98 -10.83 -7.81
N LEU A 136 19.49 -10.38 -6.66
CA LEU A 136 18.32 -9.51 -6.57
C LEU A 136 18.55 -8.18 -7.32
N VAL A 137 19.66 -7.49 -7.04
CA VAL A 137 19.97 -6.19 -7.65
C VAL A 137 20.14 -6.31 -9.17
N THR A 138 20.76 -7.39 -9.65
CA THR A 138 21.10 -7.55 -11.08
C THR A 138 20.00 -8.17 -11.92
N GLN A 139 19.12 -9.00 -11.33
CA GLN A 139 18.12 -9.77 -12.08
C GLN A 139 16.68 -9.35 -11.79
N ALA A 140 16.39 -8.78 -10.61
CA ALA A 140 15.03 -8.39 -10.29
C ALA A 140 14.64 -7.13 -11.06
N HIS A 141 13.56 -7.20 -11.84
CA HIS A 141 13.05 -6.05 -12.57
C HIS A 141 12.17 -5.14 -11.71
N GLN A 142 11.42 -5.73 -10.76
CA GLN A 142 10.41 -5.01 -9.96
C GLN A 142 10.97 -3.79 -9.19
N PRO A 143 12.10 -3.87 -8.47
CA PRO A 143 12.63 -2.72 -7.73
C PRO A 143 13.01 -1.51 -8.60
N HIS A 144 13.21 -1.72 -9.90
CA HIS A 144 13.64 -0.69 -10.86
C HIS A 144 12.46 -0.07 -11.63
N LEU A 145 11.24 -0.53 -11.40
CA LEU A 145 10.04 0.02 -12.06
C LEU A 145 9.61 1.34 -11.40
N PRO A 146 8.86 2.21 -12.12
CA PRO A 146 8.18 3.34 -11.51
C PRO A 146 7.27 2.89 -10.35
N ARG A 147 7.11 3.73 -9.32
CA ARG A 147 6.35 3.40 -8.10
C ARG A 147 4.92 2.93 -8.40
N ASP A 148 4.23 3.57 -9.34
CA ASP A 148 2.88 3.15 -9.74
C ASP A 148 2.83 1.74 -10.34
N ALA A 149 3.86 1.35 -11.10
CA ALA A 149 3.95 0.00 -11.67
C ALA A 149 4.29 -1.04 -10.59
N GLN A 150 5.13 -0.69 -9.60
CA GLN A 150 5.41 -1.54 -8.44
C GLN A 150 4.14 -1.75 -7.61
N PHE A 151 3.39 -0.67 -7.32
CA PHE A 151 2.13 -0.73 -6.60
C PHE A 151 1.09 -1.57 -7.34
N HIS A 152 0.91 -1.34 -8.65
CA HIS A 152 -0.01 -2.14 -9.45
C HIS A 152 0.34 -3.64 -9.42
N HIS A 153 1.64 -3.97 -9.55
CA HIS A 153 2.08 -5.36 -9.48
C HIS A 153 1.79 -5.99 -8.13
N GLY A 154 2.18 -5.36 -7.02
CA GLY A 154 1.93 -5.90 -5.69
C GLY A 154 0.44 -5.94 -5.34
N LEU A 155 -0.35 -4.95 -5.74
CA LEU A 155 -1.81 -4.96 -5.58
C LEU A 155 -2.43 -6.14 -6.32
N THR A 156 -2.02 -6.39 -7.57
CA THR A 156 -2.46 -7.56 -8.34
C THR A 156 -2.17 -8.85 -7.59
N ARG A 157 -0.96 -9.01 -7.04
CA ARG A 157 -0.59 -10.21 -6.26
C ARG A 157 -1.40 -10.36 -4.98
N THR A 158 -1.65 -9.26 -4.27
CA THR A 158 -2.50 -9.26 -3.06
C THR A 158 -3.92 -9.67 -3.40
N LEU A 159 -4.49 -9.14 -4.48
CA LEU A 159 -5.83 -9.49 -4.94
C LEU A 159 -5.91 -10.93 -5.45
N ASP A 160 -4.86 -11.47 -6.06
CA ASP A 160 -4.78 -12.89 -6.45
C ASP A 160 -4.81 -13.81 -5.23
N TYR A 161 -4.14 -13.41 -4.14
CA TYR A 161 -4.22 -14.14 -2.87
C TYR A 161 -5.63 -14.08 -2.28
N ILE A 162 -6.27 -12.90 -2.27
CA ILE A 162 -7.67 -12.76 -1.83
C ILE A 162 -8.57 -13.67 -2.68
N ALA A 163 -8.42 -13.67 -4.00
CA ALA A 163 -9.19 -14.53 -4.90
C ALA A 163 -9.07 -16.02 -4.54
N ALA A 164 -7.88 -16.46 -4.14
CA ALA A 164 -7.63 -17.86 -3.76
C ALA A 164 -8.31 -18.25 -2.42
N ALA A 165 -8.64 -17.27 -1.57
CA ALA A 165 -9.38 -17.48 -0.32
C ALA A 165 -10.91 -17.42 -0.51
N LEU A 166 -11.38 -16.83 -1.62
CA LEU A 166 -12.81 -16.80 -1.93
C LEU A 166 -13.28 -18.16 -2.46
N PRO A 167 -14.52 -18.58 -2.15
CA PRO A 167 -15.08 -19.79 -2.74
C PRO A 167 -15.14 -19.65 -4.26
N THR A 168 -14.72 -20.70 -4.97
CA THR A 168 -14.92 -20.81 -6.42
C THR A 168 -16.42 -20.73 -6.71
N LYS A 169 -16.84 -19.89 -7.66
CA LYS A 169 -18.18 -19.98 -8.23
C LYS A 169 -18.28 -21.32 -8.96
N ASP A 170 -19.12 -22.21 -8.45
CA ASP A 170 -19.59 -23.40 -9.20
C ASP A 170 -20.37 -22.98 -10.46
#